data_AF-A0A6P3QMF2-F1
#
_entry.id   AF-A0A6P3QMF2-F1
#
_cell.length_a   1.000
_cell.length_b   1.000
_cell.length_c   1.000
_cell.angle_alpha   90.00
_cell.angle_beta   90.00
_cell.angle_gamma   90.00
#
_symmetry.space_group_name_H-M   'P 1'
#
loop_
_entity.id
_entity.type
_entity.pdbx_description
1 polymer ?
#
loop_
_entity_poly.entity_id
_entity_poly.type
_entity_poly.pdbx_seq_one_letter_code
_entity_poly.pdbx_strand_id
1 'polypeptide(L)'
;MAEPESYPDEIGPKHWPASRFAHVMRLRQTALRTAREKWSDYILFVDVDNFLTNPQTLNLMIAENKTIVAPMLESRGLYSNFWCGITPQGFYKRTPDYLQIREWKRLGCFPVPMVHSTFLIDLRKEASDMLMFYPPHQDYTWTFDDIIVFAFSSRQAGIQMYLCNREHYGYLPIPLKPHQTLQEDVESLIHVQIEAMSDGQLSLTRVGVLPTRSVEEIQESLQGTSEKIFMINLKRRKDRRDRMLRTLYEQEIEVKVVEAVDGKALNTSQLKALNIEMLPGYRDPYSSRPLTRGEIGCFLSHYSVWKEVIDRELEKTLVIEDDVRFEHQFKKKLMKLMDDIDEAQLDWELIYIGRKRMQVKEPEKAVPNVVNLVEADYSYWTLGYAISLQGAQKLVGADPFGKMLPVDEFLPIMYDKHPVAEYKEYYESRDLKAFSAEPLLIYPTHYTGQPGYLSDTETSTIWDNETVATDWDRTHSWKSRKQGHIHRNAKNTEALPPPASLDTVPSRDEL
;
A
#
# COMPACT_ATOMS: atom_id res chain seq x y z
N MET A 1 -2.12 30.04 25.33
CA MET A 1 -0.65 29.92 25.23
C MET A 1 -0.25 30.55 23.91
N ALA A 2 0.92 31.18 23.80
CA ALA A 2 1.39 31.61 22.47
C ALA A 2 1.48 30.37 21.55
N GLU A 3 1.08 30.52 20.29
CA GLU A 3 1.20 29.50 19.25
C GLU A 3 2.46 29.82 18.46
N PRO A 4 3.63 29.27 18.84
CA PRO A 4 4.88 29.55 18.16
C PRO A 4 4.85 28.97 16.74
N GLU A 5 5.16 29.80 15.74
CA GLU A 5 5.34 29.35 14.36
C GLU A 5 6.68 28.60 14.16
N SER A 6 7.66 28.86 15.02
CA SER A 6 9.00 28.24 15.01
C SER A 6 9.63 28.21 16.39
N TYR A 7 10.66 27.37 16.56
CA TYR A 7 11.44 27.25 17.79
C TYR A 7 12.92 27.63 17.57
N PRO A 8 13.55 28.39 18.48
CA PRO A 8 14.92 28.91 18.27
C PRO A 8 16.00 27.84 18.08
N ASP A 9 15.79 26.66 18.64
CA ASP A 9 16.67 25.48 18.63
C ASP A 9 16.25 24.44 17.57
N GLU A 10 15.32 24.78 16.68
CA GLU A 10 14.96 23.90 15.57
C GLU A 10 15.87 24.12 14.34
N ILE A 11 16.17 23.06 13.60
CA ILE A 11 16.94 23.12 12.35
C ILE A 11 16.05 22.96 11.11
N GLY A 12 14.75 22.77 11.32
CA GLY A 12 13.78 22.48 10.30
C GLY A 12 12.40 22.18 10.89
N PRO A 13 11.34 22.18 10.07
CA PRO A 13 9.97 22.05 10.53
C PRO A 13 9.67 20.71 11.20
N LYS A 14 10.45 19.66 10.89
CA LYS A 14 10.30 18.32 11.49
C LYS A 14 11.31 18.04 12.62
N HIS A 15 12.17 18.99 12.98
CA HIS A 15 13.05 18.84 14.15
C HIS A 15 12.24 18.98 15.45
N TRP A 16 12.41 18.04 16.38
CA TRP A 16 11.77 18.07 17.71
C TRP A 16 12.79 18.41 18.80
N PRO A 17 13.12 19.70 18.99
CA PRO A 17 14.01 20.10 20.07
C PRO A 17 13.29 20.15 21.41
N ALA A 18 14.05 20.33 22.50
CA ALA A 18 13.53 20.35 23.86
C ALA A 18 12.46 21.42 24.08
N SER A 19 12.59 22.59 23.44
CA SER A 19 11.61 23.67 23.51
C SER A 19 10.23 23.25 22.95
N ARG A 20 10.23 22.51 21.84
CA ARG A 20 9.02 21.98 21.18
C ARG A 20 8.38 20.88 22.00
N PHE A 21 9.17 19.95 22.54
CA PHE A 21 8.67 18.94 23.47
C PHE A 21 8.04 19.59 24.71
N ALA A 22 8.71 20.59 25.30
CA ALA A 22 8.17 21.32 26.45
C ALA A 22 6.85 22.01 26.12
N HIS A 23 6.71 22.56 24.91
CA HIS A 23 5.46 23.18 24.47
C HIS A 23 4.32 22.14 24.37
N VAL A 24 4.53 21.03 23.66
CA VAL A 24 3.50 19.97 23.53
C VAL A 24 3.15 19.35 24.88
N MET A 25 4.13 19.08 25.74
CA MET A 25 3.87 18.57 27.09
C MET A 25 3.02 19.53 27.93
N ARG A 26 3.24 20.85 27.82
CA ARG A 26 2.40 21.86 28.50
C ARG A 26 0.97 21.88 27.95
N LEU A 27 0.79 21.71 26.64
CA LEU A 27 -0.53 21.58 26.02
C LEU A 27 -1.26 20.33 26.53
N ARG A 28 -0.60 19.15 26.49
CA ARG A 28 -1.16 17.89 27.01
C ARG A 28 -1.50 17.99 28.51
N GLN A 29 -0.61 18.61 29.31
CA GLN A 29 -0.85 18.84 30.73
C GLN A 29 -2.06 19.74 30.98
N THR A 30 -2.22 20.80 30.18
CA THR A 30 -3.35 21.72 30.27
C THR A 30 -4.65 21.00 29.93
N ALA A 31 -4.65 20.17 28.88
CA ALA A 31 -5.80 19.35 28.51
C ALA A 31 -6.19 18.38 29.64
N LEU A 32 -5.22 17.67 30.23
CA LEU A 32 -5.45 16.76 31.36
C LEU A 32 -6.04 17.50 32.57
N ARG A 33 -5.48 18.66 32.93
CA ARG A 33 -6.00 19.49 34.03
C ARG A 33 -7.42 19.95 33.75
N THR A 34 -7.67 20.44 32.54
CA THR A 34 -8.99 20.94 32.12
C THR A 34 -10.04 19.82 32.20
N ALA A 35 -9.70 18.59 31.77
CA ALA A 35 -10.62 17.46 31.87
C ALA A 35 -10.98 17.13 33.33
N ARG A 36 -10.01 17.18 34.25
CA ARG A 36 -10.27 17.02 35.69
C ARG A 36 -11.15 18.15 36.23
N GLU A 37 -10.85 19.40 35.89
CA GLU A 37 -11.65 20.58 36.28
C GLU A 37 -13.09 20.54 35.73
N LYS A 38 -13.29 19.85 34.60
CA LYS A 38 -14.61 19.62 33.98
C LYS A 38 -15.30 18.34 34.47
N TRP A 39 -14.71 17.61 35.41
CA TRP A 39 -15.25 16.37 35.97
C TRP A 39 -15.50 15.30 34.89
N SER A 40 -14.63 15.26 33.87
CA SER A 40 -14.70 14.25 32.82
C SER A 40 -14.32 12.88 33.38
N ASP A 41 -15.11 11.85 33.06
CA ASP A 41 -14.80 10.46 33.42
C ASP A 41 -13.57 9.92 32.68
N TYR A 42 -13.37 10.38 31.45
CA TYR A 42 -12.28 9.94 30.57
C TYR A 42 -11.71 11.12 29.79
N ILE A 43 -10.45 10.98 29.39
CA ILE A 43 -9.82 11.85 28.38
C ILE A 43 -9.13 10.97 27.33
N LEU A 44 -9.49 11.19 26.06
CA LEU A 44 -8.85 10.55 24.92
C LEU A 44 -7.88 11.56 24.29
N PHE A 45 -6.60 11.23 24.28
CA PHE A 45 -5.60 11.96 23.50
C PHE A 45 -5.56 11.36 22.09
N VAL A 46 -5.63 12.22 21.07
CA VAL A 46 -5.51 11.83 19.66
C VAL A 46 -4.61 12.86 18.97
N ASP A 47 -3.45 12.42 18.50
CA ASP A 47 -2.60 13.24 17.64
C ASP A 47 -3.31 13.46 16.29
N VAL A 48 -3.17 14.66 15.72
CA VAL A 48 -3.98 15.12 14.57
C VAL A 48 -3.73 14.32 13.29
N ASP A 49 -2.59 13.68 13.20
CA ASP A 49 -2.12 12.85 12.10
C ASP A 49 -2.46 11.36 12.28
N ASN A 50 -3.17 10.98 13.35
CA ASN A 50 -3.67 9.62 13.55
C ASN A 50 -5.08 9.44 12.96
N PHE A 51 -5.23 8.47 12.07
CA PHE A 51 -6.48 8.16 11.40
C PHE A 51 -7.24 7.05 12.12
N LEU A 52 -8.17 7.39 13.00
CA LEU A 52 -9.08 6.41 13.61
C LEU A 52 -10.16 5.99 12.61
N THR A 53 -10.02 4.78 12.05
CA THR A 53 -10.96 4.23 11.09
C THR A 53 -12.08 3.43 11.73
N ASN A 54 -11.86 2.93 12.95
CA ASN A 54 -12.87 2.17 13.68
C ASN A 54 -13.76 3.10 14.54
N PRO A 55 -15.06 3.25 14.21
CA PRO A 55 -15.96 4.14 14.93
C PRO A 55 -16.25 3.67 16.37
N GLN A 56 -15.93 2.43 16.73
CA GLN A 56 -16.09 1.89 18.08
C GLN A 56 -14.86 2.08 18.97
N THR A 57 -13.77 2.68 18.47
CA THR A 57 -12.49 2.81 19.19
C THR A 57 -12.67 3.30 20.63
N LEU A 58 -13.38 4.41 20.84
CA LEU A 58 -13.60 4.95 22.19
C LEU A 58 -14.34 3.97 23.11
N ASN A 59 -15.44 3.37 22.63
CA ASN A 59 -16.24 2.41 23.39
C ASN A 59 -15.43 1.16 23.77
N LEU A 60 -14.64 0.65 22.82
CA LEU A 60 -13.77 -0.51 23.02
C LEU A 60 -12.68 -0.20 24.04
N MET A 61 -12.04 0.97 23.96
CA MET A 61 -11.02 1.38 24.95
C MET A 61 -11.63 1.55 26.35
N ILE A 62 -12.84 2.10 26.46
CA ILE A 62 -13.57 2.19 27.72
C ILE A 62 -13.87 0.80 28.30
N ALA A 63 -14.31 -0.14 27.46
CA ALA A 63 -14.68 -1.50 27.87
C ALA A 63 -13.52 -2.31 28.46
N GLU A 64 -12.27 -2.01 28.10
CA GLU A 64 -11.08 -2.68 28.63
C GLU A 64 -10.81 -2.37 30.11
N ASN A 65 -11.46 -1.33 30.66
CA ASN A 65 -11.40 -0.95 32.08
C ASN A 65 -9.95 -0.86 32.61
N LYS A 66 -9.07 -0.18 31.87
CA LYS A 66 -7.68 0.10 32.27
C LYS A 66 -7.51 1.59 32.60
N THR A 67 -6.50 1.93 33.41
CA THR A 67 -6.23 3.34 33.74
C THR A 67 -5.67 4.09 32.53
N ILE A 68 -4.76 3.47 31.78
CA ILE A 68 -4.24 3.96 30.50
C ILE A 68 -4.32 2.82 29.49
N VAL A 69 -4.99 3.06 28.36
CA VAL A 69 -5.11 2.08 27.28
C VAL A 69 -5.04 2.75 25.92
N ALA A 70 -4.29 2.15 24.99
CA ALA A 70 -4.17 2.60 23.62
C ALA A 70 -4.72 1.57 22.64
N PRO A 71 -5.43 2.00 21.59
CA PRO A 71 -5.64 1.18 20.42
C PRO A 71 -4.33 1.02 19.66
N MET A 72 -4.01 -0.18 19.17
CA MET A 72 -2.88 -0.38 18.29
C MET A 72 -3.18 0.24 16.93
N LEU A 73 -2.34 1.18 16.51
CA LEU A 73 -2.44 1.87 15.24
C LEU A 73 -1.44 1.31 14.22
N GLU A 74 -1.87 1.24 12.98
CA GLU A 74 -1.12 0.72 11.84
C GLU A 74 -0.26 1.79 11.20
N SER A 75 1.03 1.50 11.03
CA SER A 75 1.90 2.31 10.19
C SER A 75 2.51 1.46 9.09
N ARG A 76 3.14 2.14 8.13
CA ARG A 76 4.08 1.49 7.22
C ARG A 76 5.22 0.84 8.02
N GLY A 77 5.62 -0.36 7.63
CA GLY A 77 6.70 -1.11 8.27
C GLY A 77 6.40 -1.56 9.70
N LEU A 78 7.42 -1.54 10.56
CA LEU A 78 7.34 -2.02 11.94
C LEU A 78 7.22 -0.90 12.97
N TYR A 79 7.13 0.36 12.57
CA TYR A 79 6.83 1.46 13.50
C TYR A 79 5.45 1.23 14.13
N SER A 80 5.23 1.75 15.34
CA SER A 80 3.94 1.63 16.03
C SER A 80 3.81 2.65 17.14
N ASN A 81 2.59 2.77 17.68
CA ASN A 81 2.30 3.68 18.78
C ASN A 81 2.58 3.11 20.19
N PHE A 82 3.47 2.11 20.30
CA PHE A 82 3.81 1.45 21.56
C PHE A 82 5.18 0.80 21.57
N TRP A 83 5.74 0.59 22.75
CA TRP A 83 6.95 -0.19 22.95
C TRP A 83 6.68 -1.42 23.81
N CYS A 84 7.21 -2.59 23.45
CA CYS A 84 7.14 -3.79 24.31
C CYS A 84 8.25 -3.86 25.37
N GLY A 85 9.24 -2.98 25.30
CA GLY A 85 10.38 -2.99 26.21
C GLY A 85 11.02 -1.62 26.27
N ILE A 86 11.63 -1.34 27.42
CA ILE A 86 12.43 -0.13 27.65
C ILE A 86 13.75 -0.52 28.32
N THR A 87 14.83 0.17 27.98
CA THR A 87 16.13 0.01 28.65
C THR A 87 16.10 0.70 30.04
N PRO A 88 17.06 0.41 30.93
CA PRO A 88 17.16 1.13 32.21
C PRO A 88 17.30 2.66 32.05
N GLN A 89 17.82 3.11 30.91
CA GLN A 89 18.01 4.52 30.55
C GLN A 89 16.78 5.15 29.85
N GLY A 90 15.69 4.40 29.67
CA GLY A 90 14.45 4.94 29.10
C GLY A 90 14.32 4.83 27.58
N PHE A 91 15.23 4.11 26.90
CA PHE A 91 15.22 3.95 25.44
C PHE A 91 14.43 2.73 24.98
N TYR A 92 14.06 2.71 23.70
CA TYR A 92 13.36 1.59 23.10
C TYR A 92 14.12 0.28 23.29
N LYS A 93 13.39 -0.80 23.57
CA LYS A 93 13.95 -2.16 23.57
C LYS A 93 12.99 -3.11 22.86
N ARG A 94 13.40 -3.61 21.69
CA ARG A 94 12.64 -4.65 20.98
C ARG A 94 12.62 -5.95 21.79
N THR A 95 11.43 -6.53 21.94
CA THR A 95 11.22 -7.82 22.60
C THR A 95 10.62 -8.84 21.62
N PRO A 96 10.70 -10.16 21.90
CA PRO A 96 10.08 -11.18 21.06
C PRO A 96 8.56 -11.01 20.89
N ASP A 97 7.89 -10.43 21.89
CA ASP A 97 6.45 -10.17 21.86
C ASP A 97 6.07 -9.09 20.84
N TYR A 98 6.97 -8.15 20.54
CA TYR A 98 6.67 -7.01 19.67
C TYR A 98 6.13 -7.44 18.31
N LEU A 99 6.83 -8.34 17.62
CA LEU A 99 6.39 -8.83 16.30
C LEU A 99 5.11 -9.67 16.40
N GLN A 100 4.89 -10.38 17.51
CA GLN A 100 3.68 -11.18 17.69
C GLN A 100 2.44 -10.30 17.85
N ILE A 101 2.58 -9.17 18.56
CA ILE A 101 1.50 -8.20 18.78
C ILE A 101 1.31 -7.35 17.51
N ARG A 102 2.40 -6.78 16.96
CA ARG A 102 2.39 -5.86 15.81
C ARG A 102 1.92 -6.51 14.50
N GLU A 103 2.10 -7.81 14.34
CA GLU A 103 1.65 -8.56 13.14
C GLU A 103 0.36 -9.36 13.41
N TRP A 104 -0.41 -9.03 14.45
CA TRP A 104 -1.67 -9.70 14.83
C TRP A 104 -1.57 -11.23 15.00
N LYS A 105 -0.38 -11.78 15.24
CA LYS A 105 -0.21 -13.21 15.56
C LYS A 105 -0.76 -13.55 16.94
N ARG A 106 -0.76 -12.57 17.84
CA ARG A 106 -1.34 -12.66 19.17
C ARG A 106 -2.29 -11.48 19.39
N LEU A 107 -3.58 -11.78 19.54
CA LEU A 107 -4.63 -10.79 19.77
C LEU A 107 -4.91 -10.64 21.28
N GLY A 108 -5.14 -9.41 21.73
CA GLY A 108 -5.48 -9.12 23.12
C GLY A 108 -5.23 -7.68 23.54
N CYS A 109 -5.17 -7.47 24.85
CA CYS A 109 -4.73 -6.23 25.47
C CYS A 109 -3.57 -6.51 26.40
N PHE A 110 -2.42 -5.95 26.08
CA PHE A 110 -1.13 -6.32 26.65
C PHE A 110 -0.58 -5.21 27.53
N PRO A 111 -0.01 -5.54 28.70
CA PRO A 111 0.76 -4.56 29.45
C PRO A 111 2.02 -4.19 28.65
N VAL A 112 2.22 -2.90 28.44
CA VAL A 112 3.37 -2.36 27.71
C VAL A 112 3.99 -1.21 28.52
N PRO A 113 5.32 -1.03 28.52
CA PRO A 113 5.95 0.07 29.24
C PRO A 113 5.58 1.46 28.70
N MET A 114 5.14 1.57 27.44
CA MET A 114 4.86 2.85 26.81
C MET A 114 3.82 2.71 25.69
N VAL A 115 2.85 3.62 25.67
CA VAL A 115 1.96 3.90 24.54
C VAL A 115 2.00 5.40 24.24
N HIS A 116 1.77 5.77 22.98
CA HIS A 116 1.74 7.17 22.58
C HIS A 116 0.74 7.46 21.46
N SER A 117 0.67 8.75 21.10
CA SER A 117 -0.12 9.34 20.03
C SER A 117 -1.64 9.22 20.13
N THR A 118 -2.20 8.02 20.29
CA THR A 118 -3.61 7.84 20.66
C THR A 118 -3.75 6.91 21.84
N PHE A 119 -4.34 7.41 22.93
CA PHE A 119 -4.62 6.64 24.14
C PHE A 119 -5.69 7.31 25.01
N LEU A 120 -6.42 6.48 25.74
CA LEU A 120 -7.45 6.86 26.70
C LEU A 120 -6.88 6.80 28.12
N ILE A 121 -7.21 7.80 28.94
CA ILE A 121 -7.01 7.78 30.39
C ILE A 121 -8.39 7.73 31.07
N ASP A 122 -8.56 6.79 31.99
CA ASP A 122 -9.71 6.70 32.91
C ASP A 122 -9.45 7.57 34.15
N LEU A 123 -10.09 8.74 34.20
CA LEU A 123 -9.90 9.75 35.24
C LEU A 123 -10.68 9.44 36.52
N ARG A 124 -11.57 8.44 36.50
CA ARG A 124 -12.33 8.01 37.68
C ARG A 124 -11.47 7.20 38.66
N LYS A 125 -10.29 6.75 38.22
CA LYS A 125 -9.36 5.97 39.04
C LYS A 125 -8.42 6.92 39.78
N GLU A 126 -8.38 6.81 41.10
CA GLU A 126 -7.57 7.67 41.99
C GLU A 126 -6.09 7.73 41.58
N ALA A 127 -5.50 6.61 41.17
CA ALA A 127 -4.10 6.59 40.70
C ALA A 127 -3.85 7.58 39.55
N SER A 128 -4.86 7.85 38.71
CA SER A 128 -4.75 8.75 37.57
C SER A 128 -4.45 10.19 37.98
N ASP A 129 -4.74 10.60 39.22
CA ASP A 129 -4.46 11.95 39.72
C ASP A 129 -2.98 12.28 39.76
N MET A 130 -2.14 11.25 39.92
CA MET A 130 -0.67 11.34 39.96
C MET A 130 -0.03 11.49 38.57
N LEU A 131 -0.81 11.32 37.49
CA LEU A 131 -0.31 11.47 36.12
C LEU A 131 -0.04 12.93 35.78
N MET A 132 1.13 13.19 35.21
CA MET A 132 1.53 14.49 34.69
C MET A 132 2.34 14.36 33.38
N PHE A 133 2.07 15.25 32.44
CA PHE A 133 2.91 15.46 31.26
C PHE A 133 3.97 16.54 31.52
N TYR A 134 3.67 17.53 32.38
CA TYR A 134 4.58 18.64 32.67
C TYR A 134 4.30 19.29 34.04
N PRO A 135 5.32 19.75 34.79
CA PRO A 135 6.75 19.52 34.55
C PRO A 135 7.12 18.03 34.71
N PRO A 136 8.26 17.58 34.15
CA PRO A 136 8.76 16.23 34.42
C PRO A 136 8.89 15.97 35.92
N HIS A 137 8.81 14.69 36.29
CA HIS A 137 9.02 14.27 37.68
C HIS A 137 10.39 14.71 38.20
N GLN A 138 10.52 14.99 39.49
CA GLN A 138 11.77 15.50 40.09
C GLN A 138 12.95 14.55 39.90
N ASP A 139 12.68 13.24 39.91
CA ASP A 139 13.68 12.19 39.68
C ASP A 139 13.91 11.84 38.19
N TYR A 140 13.33 12.62 37.27
CA TYR A 140 13.47 12.36 35.84
C TYR A 140 14.89 12.68 35.36
N THR A 141 15.56 11.68 34.80
CA THR A 141 16.96 11.76 34.35
C THR A 141 17.17 11.24 32.92
N TRP A 142 16.09 10.88 32.23
CA TRP A 142 16.13 10.32 30.88
C TRP A 142 16.07 11.43 29.82
N THR A 143 16.10 11.03 28.54
CA THR A 143 15.99 11.93 27.39
C THR A 143 14.73 12.79 27.48
N PHE A 144 14.84 14.09 27.20
CA PHE A 144 13.70 15.00 27.27
C PHE A 144 12.82 14.88 26.01
N ASP A 145 11.89 13.94 26.04
CA ASP A 145 10.92 13.62 24.99
C ASP A 145 9.54 13.42 25.64
N ASP A 146 8.46 13.86 24.98
CA ASP A 146 7.12 13.89 25.56
C ASP A 146 6.55 12.50 25.90
N ILE A 147 6.85 11.49 25.09
CA ILE A 147 6.35 10.12 25.29
C ILE A 147 7.14 9.41 26.40
N ILE A 148 8.45 9.66 26.48
CA ILE A 148 9.33 9.08 27.51
C ILE A 148 9.03 9.70 28.89
N VAL A 149 8.86 11.02 28.95
CA VAL A 149 8.50 11.74 30.18
C VAL A 149 7.18 11.23 30.73
N PHE A 150 6.16 11.06 29.89
CA PHE A 150 4.85 10.57 30.32
C PHE A 150 4.87 9.09 30.74
N ALA A 151 5.63 8.24 30.05
CA ALA A 151 5.85 6.85 30.45
C ALA A 151 6.51 6.76 31.83
N PHE A 152 7.51 7.61 32.10
CA PHE A 152 8.13 7.69 33.42
C PHE A 152 7.14 8.17 34.49
N SER A 153 6.35 9.21 34.22
CA SER A 153 5.32 9.70 35.15
C SER A 153 4.32 8.59 35.51
N SER A 154 3.85 7.83 34.52
CA SER A 154 2.93 6.71 34.73
C SER A 154 3.55 5.61 35.58
N ARG A 155 4.84 5.30 35.33
CA ARG A 155 5.59 4.33 36.15
C ARG A 155 5.74 4.78 37.60
N GLN A 156 6.06 6.05 37.84
CA GLN A 156 6.17 6.60 39.21
C GLN A 156 4.82 6.60 39.94
N ALA A 157 3.73 6.81 39.21
CA ALA A 157 2.37 6.68 39.72
C ALA A 157 1.92 5.21 39.95
N GLY A 158 2.77 4.22 39.65
CA GLY A 158 2.41 2.80 39.76
C GLY A 158 1.37 2.35 38.73
N ILE A 159 1.21 3.09 37.62
CA ILE A 159 0.22 2.82 36.58
C ILE A 159 0.84 2.04 35.43
N GLN A 160 0.26 0.87 35.14
CA GLN A 160 0.57 0.08 33.95
C GLN A 160 -0.22 0.61 32.74
N MET A 161 0.49 0.90 31.65
CA MET A 161 -0.12 1.18 30.35
C MET A 161 -0.48 -0.11 29.62
N TYR A 162 -1.52 -0.06 28.79
CA TYR A 162 -1.98 -1.20 28.00
C TYR A 162 -2.13 -0.84 26.52
N LEU A 163 -1.81 -1.78 25.64
CA LEU A 163 -2.08 -1.70 24.21
C LEU A 163 -3.06 -2.81 23.80
N CYS A 164 -4.08 -2.46 23.04
CA CYS A 164 -5.08 -3.38 22.53
C CYS A 164 -5.00 -3.53 21.01
N ASN A 165 -4.93 -4.77 20.50
CA ASN A 165 -4.89 -5.08 19.07
C ASN A 165 -6.02 -6.06 18.64
N ARG A 166 -7.11 -6.13 19.41
CA ARG A 166 -8.24 -7.02 19.14
C ARG A 166 -8.98 -6.71 17.84
N GLU A 167 -8.94 -5.45 17.43
CA GLU A 167 -9.53 -4.94 16.19
C GLU A 167 -8.50 -4.08 15.45
N HIS A 168 -8.80 -3.76 14.19
CA HIS A 168 -8.09 -2.72 13.45
C HIS A 168 -8.70 -1.38 13.84
N TYR A 169 -7.92 -0.54 14.52
CA TYR A 169 -8.44 0.71 15.09
C TYR A 169 -8.19 1.93 14.22
N GLY A 170 -7.11 1.92 13.42
CA GLY A 170 -6.69 3.07 12.65
C GLY A 170 -5.22 3.04 12.28
N TYR A 171 -4.73 4.16 11.74
CA TYR A 171 -3.39 4.30 11.17
C TYR A 171 -2.64 5.49 11.76
N LEU A 172 -1.32 5.47 11.68
CA LEU A 172 -0.44 6.60 12.01
C LEU A 172 0.73 6.71 11.01
N PRO A 173 1.21 7.94 10.72
CA PRO A 173 2.41 8.14 9.93
C PRO A 173 3.68 7.72 10.66
N ILE A 174 4.74 7.47 9.89
CA ILE A 174 6.08 7.31 10.43
C ILE A 174 6.66 8.72 10.63
N PRO A 175 7.24 9.04 11.81
CA PRO A 175 7.91 10.31 12.04
C PRO A 175 9.01 10.56 11.01
N LEU A 176 8.99 11.76 10.43
CA LEU A 176 10.04 12.21 9.53
C LEU A 176 11.32 12.59 10.27
N LYS A 177 12.44 12.59 9.54
CA LYS A 177 13.74 13.03 10.02
C LYS A 177 13.77 14.56 10.20
N PRO A 178 14.64 15.10 11.09
CA PRO A 178 14.68 16.53 11.41
C PRO A 178 14.86 17.48 10.22
N HIS A 179 15.59 17.06 9.18
CA HIS A 179 15.89 17.85 7.99
C HIS A 179 14.83 17.75 6.88
N GLN A 180 13.82 16.89 7.06
CA GLN A 180 12.78 16.73 6.07
C GLN A 180 11.80 17.91 6.08
N THR A 181 11.21 18.13 4.93
CA THR A 181 10.36 19.27 4.61
C THR A 181 8.89 19.00 4.95
N LEU A 182 8.08 20.06 5.00
CA LEU A 182 6.63 19.93 5.11
C LEU A 182 6.01 19.24 3.89
N GLN A 183 6.60 19.39 2.71
CA GLN A 183 6.11 18.72 1.50
C GLN A 183 6.25 17.20 1.61
N GLU A 184 7.37 16.71 2.13
CA GLU A 184 7.56 15.28 2.40
C GLU A 184 6.59 14.76 3.47
N ASP A 185 6.19 15.61 4.41
CA ASP A 185 5.18 15.29 5.43
C ASP A 185 3.79 15.12 4.81
N VAL A 186 3.43 16.01 3.90
CA VAL A 186 2.19 15.91 3.10
C VAL A 186 2.21 14.64 2.26
N GLU A 187 3.31 14.32 1.57
CA GLU A 187 3.45 13.07 0.81
C GLU A 187 3.31 11.83 1.71
N SER A 188 3.86 11.87 2.93
CA SER A 188 3.73 10.79 3.91
C SER A 188 2.28 10.64 4.38
N LEU A 189 1.61 11.74 4.69
CA LEU A 189 0.24 11.75 5.16
C LEU A 189 -0.75 11.25 4.09
N ILE A 190 -0.59 11.71 2.85
CA ILE A 190 -1.37 11.23 1.69
C ILE A 190 -1.22 9.71 1.55
N HIS A 191 -0.01 9.19 1.71
CA HIS A 191 0.22 7.75 1.61
C HIS A 191 -0.50 6.98 2.72
N VAL A 192 -0.43 7.43 3.98
CA VAL A 192 -1.17 6.81 5.10
C VAL A 192 -2.67 6.88 4.86
N GLN A 193 -3.17 8.00 4.35
CA GLN A 193 -4.58 8.17 4.01
C GLN A 193 -5.03 7.16 2.93
N ILE A 194 -4.20 6.94 1.90
CA ILE A 194 -4.46 5.95 0.85
C ILE A 194 -4.43 4.53 1.40
N GLU A 195 -3.46 4.19 2.27
CA GLU A 195 -3.42 2.89 2.95
C GLU A 195 -4.69 2.66 3.76
N ALA A 196 -5.12 3.65 4.53
CA ALA A 196 -6.35 3.59 5.32
C ALA A 196 -7.61 3.41 4.46
N MET A 197 -7.62 3.91 3.21
CA MET A 197 -8.74 3.71 2.28
C MET A 197 -8.78 2.28 1.71
N SER A 198 -7.66 1.55 1.71
CA SER A 198 -7.59 0.19 1.15
C SER A 198 -8.40 -0.83 1.95
N ASP A 199 -8.51 -0.65 3.27
CA ASP A 199 -9.14 -1.61 4.19
C ASP A 199 -10.65 -1.38 4.39
N GLY A 200 -11.26 -0.58 3.50
CA GLY A 200 -12.70 -0.66 3.21
C GLY A 200 -13.66 0.08 4.15
N GLN A 201 -13.19 0.95 5.05
CA GLN A 201 -14.05 1.61 6.04
C GLN A 201 -13.93 3.13 6.18
N LEU A 202 -13.20 3.82 5.31
CA LEU A 202 -13.27 5.29 5.27
C LEU A 202 -14.52 5.74 4.52
N SER A 203 -15.70 5.57 5.15
CA SER A 203 -16.68 6.64 5.09
C SER A 203 -16.05 7.77 5.89
N LEU A 204 -15.27 8.62 5.22
CA LEU A 204 -14.85 9.90 5.77
C LEU A 204 -16.14 10.65 6.08
N THR A 205 -16.63 10.44 7.30
CA THR A 205 -17.76 11.16 7.85
C THR A 205 -17.33 12.61 7.74
N ARG A 206 -17.93 13.37 6.81
CA ARG A 206 -17.63 14.77 6.55
C ARG A 206 -18.04 15.59 7.78
N VAL A 207 -17.29 15.49 8.86
CA VAL A 207 -17.45 16.35 10.02
C VAL A 207 -16.59 17.58 9.75
N GLY A 208 -17.20 18.58 9.11
CA GLY A 208 -16.65 19.94 9.02
C GLY A 208 -15.76 20.21 7.82
N VAL A 209 -16.34 20.88 6.82
CA VAL A 209 -15.74 21.91 5.95
C VAL A 209 -14.22 21.80 5.71
N LEU A 210 -13.78 20.76 5.01
CA LEU A 210 -12.73 20.97 4.02
C LEU A 210 -13.44 21.47 2.76
N PRO A 211 -12.92 22.51 2.06
CA PRO A 211 -13.52 22.96 0.81
C PRO A 211 -13.44 21.80 -0.17
N THR A 212 -14.55 21.08 -0.29
CA THR A 212 -14.80 20.16 -1.38
C THR A 212 -14.79 21.01 -2.62
N ARG A 213 -13.67 21.05 -3.35
CA ARG A 213 -13.77 21.28 -4.78
C ARG A 213 -14.77 20.26 -5.28
N SER A 214 -15.85 20.74 -5.87
CA SER A 214 -16.87 19.85 -6.41
C SER A 214 -16.23 18.94 -7.46
N VAL A 215 -16.68 17.70 -7.56
CA VAL A 215 -16.16 16.73 -8.54
C VAL A 215 -16.22 17.30 -9.97
N GLU A 216 -17.14 18.25 -10.21
CA GLU A 216 -17.30 18.98 -11.46
C GLU A 216 -16.24 20.08 -11.68
N GLU A 217 -15.89 20.88 -10.66
CA GLU A 217 -14.79 21.87 -10.75
C GLU A 217 -13.39 21.21 -10.87
N ILE A 218 -13.29 19.92 -10.52
CA ILE A 218 -12.05 19.12 -10.59
C ILE A 218 -11.73 18.66 -12.02
N GLN A 219 -12.74 18.54 -12.90
CA GLN A 219 -12.54 18.09 -14.29
C GLN A 219 -11.97 19.20 -15.20
N GLU A 220 -12.10 20.47 -14.85
CA GLU A 220 -11.66 21.58 -15.71
C GLU A 220 -10.19 21.98 -15.49
N SER A 221 -9.54 21.59 -14.38
CA SER A 221 -8.23 22.13 -14.00
C SER A 221 -6.99 21.32 -14.42
N LEU A 222 -7.14 20.22 -15.18
CA LEU A 222 -6.06 19.23 -15.37
C LEU A 222 -5.88 18.82 -16.84
N GLN A 223 -5.51 19.75 -17.72
CA GLN A 223 -5.20 19.39 -19.12
C GLN A 223 -3.72 19.01 -19.27
N GLY A 224 -3.46 17.77 -19.71
CA GLY A 224 -2.18 17.39 -20.34
C GLY A 224 -1.66 15.96 -20.07
N THR A 225 -2.08 15.30 -18.97
CA THR A 225 -1.55 13.98 -18.57
C THR A 225 -2.58 12.85 -18.58
N SER A 226 -3.89 13.12 -18.48
CA SER A 226 -4.98 12.10 -18.53
C SER A 226 -4.95 11.20 -19.75
N GLU A 227 -4.42 11.69 -20.86
CA GLU A 227 -4.48 10.98 -22.14
C GLU A 227 -3.60 9.74 -22.22
N LYS A 228 -2.62 9.60 -21.32
CA LYS A 228 -1.55 8.59 -21.36
C LYS A 228 -1.61 7.56 -20.23
N ILE A 229 -2.54 7.71 -19.28
CA ILE A 229 -2.68 6.76 -18.16
C ILE A 229 -4.07 6.15 -18.21
N PHE A 230 -4.14 4.83 -18.29
CA PHE A 230 -5.38 4.07 -18.36
C PHE A 230 -5.58 3.26 -17.08
N MET A 231 -6.77 3.35 -16.52
CA MET A 231 -7.22 2.48 -15.42
C MET A 231 -8.29 1.53 -15.93
N ILE A 232 -7.99 0.24 -15.94
CA ILE A 232 -8.93 -0.81 -16.34
C ILE A 232 -9.84 -1.12 -15.16
N ASN A 233 -11.15 -0.96 -15.33
CA ASN A 233 -12.15 -1.24 -14.30
C ASN A 233 -13.39 -1.88 -14.90
N LEU A 234 -13.90 -2.93 -14.26
CA LEU A 234 -15.20 -3.49 -14.58
C LEU A 234 -16.31 -2.52 -14.17
N LYS A 235 -17.23 -2.20 -15.09
CA LYS A 235 -18.33 -1.26 -14.85
C LYS A 235 -19.10 -1.51 -13.55
N ARG A 236 -19.33 -2.80 -13.23
CA ARG A 236 -20.03 -3.26 -12.02
C ARG A 236 -19.24 -3.05 -10.72
N ARG A 237 -17.92 -2.91 -10.77
CA ARG A 237 -17.03 -2.71 -9.61
C ARG A 237 -16.87 -1.22 -9.29
N LYS A 238 -17.99 -0.56 -9.00
CA LYS A 238 -18.01 0.86 -8.61
C LYS A 238 -17.26 1.09 -7.29
N ASP A 239 -17.31 0.13 -6.38
CA ASP A 239 -16.53 0.10 -5.13
C ASP A 239 -15.03 0.30 -5.38
N ARG A 240 -14.45 -0.48 -6.29
CA ARG A 240 -13.02 -0.39 -6.65
C ARG A 240 -12.71 0.89 -7.42
N ARG A 241 -13.59 1.26 -8.36
CA ARG A 241 -13.43 2.49 -9.16
C ARG A 241 -13.38 3.73 -8.30
N ASP A 242 -14.36 3.92 -7.41
CA ASP A 242 -14.48 5.12 -6.58
C ASP A 242 -13.27 5.24 -5.63
N ARG A 243 -12.81 4.11 -5.08
CA ARG A 243 -11.58 4.05 -4.28
C ARG A 243 -10.35 4.44 -5.10
N MET A 244 -10.14 3.83 -6.26
CA MET A 244 -8.96 4.10 -7.09
C MET A 244 -8.92 5.52 -7.61
N LEU A 245 -10.05 6.07 -8.08
CA LEU A 245 -10.14 7.45 -8.53
C LEU A 245 -9.76 8.41 -7.40
N ARG A 246 -10.19 8.11 -6.17
CA ARG A 246 -9.79 8.91 -5.01
C ARG A 246 -8.30 8.78 -4.71
N THR A 247 -7.76 7.56 -4.68
CA THR A 247 -6.33 7.30 -4.47
C THR A 247 -5.44 8.00 -5.49
N LEU A 248 -5.86 8.03 -6.76
CA LEU A 248 -5.14 8.70 -7.84
C LEU A 248 -5.26 10.22 -7.75
N TYR A 249 -6.44 10.73 -7.35
CA TYR A 249 -6.67 12.15 -7.09
C TYR A 249 -5.76 12.70 -5.99
N GLU A 250 -5.66 12.01 -4.85
CA GLU A 250 -4.78 12.43 -3.73
C GLU A 250 -3.29 12.43 -4.14
N GLN A 251 -2.92 11.68 -5.18
CA GLN A 251 -1.57 11.66 -5.75
C GLN A 251 -1.38 12.61 -6.93
N GLU A 252 -2.42 13.37 -7.29
CA GLU A 252 -2.45 14.23 -8.48
C GLU A 252 -2.10 13.47 -9.76
N ILE A 253 -2.69 12.28 -9.91
CA ILE A 253 -2.57 11.42 -11.09
C ILE A 253 -3.92 11.38 -11.78
N GLU A 254 -3.95 11.90 -13.00
CA GLU A 254 -5.14 11.88 -13.83
C GLU A 254 -5.13 10.61 -14.69
N VAL A 255 -6.29 9.96 -14.82
CA VAL A 255 -6.42 8.70 -15.55
C VAL A 255 -7.67 8.67 -16.41
N LYS A 256 -7.57 8.00 -17.56
CA LYS A 256 -8.73 7.59 -18.35
C LYS A 256 -9.22 6.23 -17.84
N VAL A 257 -10.48 6.18 -17.39
CA VAL A 257 -11.12 4.91 -17.03
C VAL A 257 -11.51 4.16 -18.29
N VAL A 258 -11.05 2.91 -18.41
CA VAL A 258 -11.42 1.99 -19.49
C VAL A 258 -12.44 1.00 -18.94
N GLU A 259 -13.61 0.95 -19.57
CA GLU A 259 -14.64 -0.04 -19.25
C GLU A 259 -14.12 -1.43 -19.64
N ALA A 260 -13.74 -2.21 -18.63
CA ALA A 260 -13.23 -3.56 -18.82
C ALA A 260 -14.33 -4.50 -19.34
N VAL A 261 -13.93 -5.45 -20.17
CA VAL A 261 -14.81 -6.50 -20.69
C VAL A 261 -15.17 -7.46 -19.56
N ASP A 262 -16.46 -7.53 -19.27
CA ASP A 262 -16.98 -8.44 -18.26
C ASP A 262 -17.01 -9.88 -18.78
N GLY A 263 -16.04 -10.69 -18.37
CA GLY A 263 -15.98 -12.10 -18.71
C GLY A 263 -17.24 -12.90 -18.34
N LYS A 264 -17.98 -12.49 -17.30
CA LYS A 264 -19.25 -13.15 -16.91
C LYS A 264 -20.39 -12.86 -17.88
N ALA A 265 -20.30 -11.75 -18.61
CA ALA A 265 -21.29 -11.35 -19.59
C ALA A 265 -20.98 -11.90 -21.00
N LEU A 266 -19.78 -12.44 -21.23
CA LEU A 266 -19.41 -13.06 -22.50
C LEU A 266 -20.21 -14.35 -22.71
N ASN A 267 -20.75 -14.53 -23.92
CA ASN A 267 -21.40 -15.75 -24.38
C ASN A 267 -20.64 -16.43 -25.53
N THR A 268 -20.95 -17.71 -25.79
CA THR A 268 -20.29 -18.53 -26.82
C THR A 268 -20.40 -17.92 -28.22
N SER A 269 -21.52 -17.26 -28.54
CA SER A 269 -21.72 -16.62 -29.85
C SER A 269 -20.81 -15.41 -30.03
N GLN A 270 -20.58 -14.62 -28.97
CA GLN A 270 -19.65 -13.51 -28.98
C GLN A 270 -18.20 -13.98 -29.14
N LEU A 271 -17.80 -15.04 -28.44
CA LEU A 271 -16.45 -15.61 -28.59
C LEU A 271 -16.19 -16.06 -30.03
N LYS A 272 -17.15 -16.76 -30.64
CA LYS A 272 -17.06 -17.17 -32.05
C LYS A 272 -17.01 -15.98 -33.01
N ALA A 273 -17.81 -14.93 -32.75
CA ALA A 273 -17.81 -13.73 -33.59
C ALA A 273 -16.46 -12.98 -33.54
N LEU A 274 -15.75 -13.07 -32.42
CA LEU A 274 -14.40 -12.51 -32.25
C LEU A 274 -13.28 -13.47 -32.69
N ASN A 275 -13.63 -14.66 -33.20
CA ASN A 275 -12.68 -15.72 -33.55
C ASN A 275 -11.75 -16.10 -32.39
N ILE A 276 -12.30 -16.15 -31.16
CA ILE A 276 -11.56 -16.51 -29.96
C ILE A 276 -11.51 -18.03 -29.83
N GLU A 277 -10.29 -18.57 -29.94
CA GLU A 277 -9.99 -19.98 -29.68
C GLU A 277 -8.86 -20.06 -28.65
N MET A 278 -8.98 -20.97 -27.68
CA MET A 278 -7.90 -21.22 -26.74
C MET A 278 -6.73 -21.91 -27.44
N LEU A 279 -5.50 -21.52 -27.10
CA LEU A 279 -4.30 -22.20 -27.60
C LEU A 279 -4.41 -23.72 -27.40
N PRO A 280 -4.21 -24.55 -28.45
CA PRO A 280 -4.40 -25.99 -28.36
C PRO A 280 -3.55 -26.64 -27.26
N GLY A 281 -4.21 -27.34 -26.33
CA GLY A 281 -3.53 -28.04 -25.22
C GLY A 281 -3.13 -27.14 -24.06
N TYR A 282 -3.56 -25.86 -24.04
CA TYR A 282 -3.25 -24.96 -22.93
C TYR A 282 -3.79 -25.48 -21.59
N ARG A 283 -2.91 -25.47 -20.60
CA ARG A 283 -3.19 -25.62 -19.17
C ARG A 283 -2.25 -24.68 -18.43
N ASP A 284 -2.77 -23.96 -17.45
CA ASP A 284 -1.95 -23.14 -16.55
C ASP A 284 -0.80 -23.99 -15.97
N PRO A 285 0.48 -23.58 -16.09
CA PRO A 285 1.62 -24.41 -15.70
C PRO A 285 1.66 -24.80 -14.22
N TYR A 286 0.97 -24.08 -13.33
CA TYR A 286 1.06 -24.28 -11.88
C TYR A 286 -0.19 -24.92 -11.29
N SER A 287 -1.36 -24.53 -11.79
CA SER A 287 -2.66 -25.00 -11.33
C SER A 287 -3.26 -26.07 -12.25
N SER A 288 -2.74 -26.21 -13.48
CA SER A 288 -3.24 -27.11 -14.51
C SER A 288 -4.71 -26.87 -14.89
N ARG A 289 -5.18 -25.62 -14.71
CA ARG A 289 -6.55 -25.21 -15.05
C ARG A 289 -6.66 -24.75 -16.51
N PRO A 290 -7.84 -24.91 -17.13
CA PRO A 290 -8.11 -24.33 -18.45
C PRO A 290 -8.37 -22.82 -18.36
N LEU A 291 -8.41 -22.17 -19.52
CA LEU A 291 -8.79 -20.77 -19.66
C LEU A 291 -10.24 -20.53 -19.19
N THR A 292 -10.44 -19.45 -18.45
CA THR A 292 -11.75 -18.99 -17.97
C THR A 292 -12.25 -17.79 -18.79
N ARG A 293 -13.56 -17.54 -18.77
CA ARG A 293 -14.12 -16.34 -19.43
C ARG A 293 -13.72 -15.04 -18.75
N GLY A 294 -13.50 -15.07 -17.44
CA GLY A 294 -12.93 -13.96 -16.70
C GLY A 294 -11.56 -13.56 -17.22
N GLU A 295 -10.69 -14.53 -17.50
CA GLU A 295 -9.38 -14.28 -18.12
C GLU A 295 -9.48 -13.79 -19.56
N ILE A 296 -10.44 -14.29 -20.34
CA ILE A 296 -10.73 -13.74 -21.68
C ILE A 296 -11.16 -12.27 -21.56
N GLY A 297 -12.05 -11.95 -20.63
CA GLY A 297 -12.47 -10.57 -20.36
C GLY A 297 -11.29 -9.67 -19.96
N CYS A 298 -10.40 -10.17 -19.11
CA CYS A 298 -9.16 -9.48 -18.76
C CYS A 298 -8.30 -9.22 -19.99
N PHE A 299 -8.00 -10.26 -20.79
CA PHE A 299 -7.22 -10.14 -22.02
C PHE A 299 -7.80 -9.10 -22.98
N LEU A 300 -9.11 -9.18 -23.25
CA LEU A 300 -9.79 -8.25 -24.15
C LEU A 300 -9.76 -6.81 -23.63
N SER A 301 -9.78 -6.61 -22.31
CA SER A 301 -9.65 -5.29 -21.70
C SER A 301 -8.26 -4.69 -21.97
N HIS A 302 -7.18 -5.44 -21.76
CA HIS A 302 -5.83 -4.99 -22.08
C HIS A 302 -5.62 -4.79 -23.59
N TYR A 303 -6.14 -5.71 -24.42
CA TYR A 303 -6.09 -5.58 -25.88
C TYR A 303 -6.77 -4.31 -26.38
N SER A 304 -7.91 -3.93 -25.79
CA SER A 304 -8.60 -2.68 -26.15
C SER A 304 -7.74 -1.44 -25.87
N VAL A 305 -6.95 -1.46 -24.78
CA VAL A 305 -5.99 -0.40 -24.46
C VAL A 305 -4.84 -0.38 -25.46
N TRP A 306 -4.26 -1.54 -25.82
CA TRP A 306 -3.20 -1.58 -26.84
C TRP A 306 -3.69 -1.07 -28.19
N LYS A 307 -4.91 -1.43 -28.59
CA LYS A 307 -5.54 -0.89 -29.79
C LYS A 307 -5.69 0.63 -29.72
N GLU A 308 -6.15 1.17 -28.60
CA GLU A 308 -6.26 2.61 -28.44
C GLU A 308 -4.89 3.32 -28.47
N VAL A 309 -3.85 2.73 -27.85
CA VAL A 309 -2.48 3.24 -27.91
C VAL A 309 -2.00 3.35 -29.37
N ILE A 310 -2.29 2.35 -30.19
CA ILE A 310 -1.97 2.34 -31.62
C ILE A 310 -2.79 3.40 -32.37
N ASP A 311 -4.11 3.40 -32.19
CA ASP A 311 -5.03 4.24 -32.96
C ASP A 311 -4.81 5.74 -32.66
N ARG A 312 -4.29 6.06 -31.47
CA ARG A 312 -3.95 7.43 -31.03
C ARG A 312 -2.45 7.75 -31.13
N GLU A 313 -1.63 6.81 -31.60
CA GLU A 313 -0.17 6.94 -31.71
C GLU A 313 0.51 7.40 -30.41
N LEU A 314 0.08 6.84 -29.27
CA LEU A 314 0.63 7.22 -27.96
C LEU A 314 2.02 6.59 -27.77
N GLU A 315 3.07 7.42 -27.77
CA GLU A 315 4.46 6.97 -27.63
C GLU A 315 4.71 6.11 -26.38
N LYS A 316 4.18 6.56 -25.23
CA LYS A 316 4.33 5.93 -23.91
C LYS A 316 3.01 6.00 -23.17
N THR A 317 2.60 4.88 -22.59
CA THR A 317 1.33 4.74 -21.86
C THR A 317 1.53 3.97 -20.57
N LEU A 318 0.88 4.40 -19.48
CA LEU A 318 0.80 3.65 -18.23
C LEU A 318 -0.57 2.97 -18.13
N VAL A 319 -0.60 1.67 -17.83
CA VAL A 319 -1.82 0.90 -17.61
C VAL A 319 -1.82 0.38 -16.18
N ILE A 320 -2.93 0.56 -15.47
CA ILE A 320 -3.12 0.07 -14.09
C ILE A 320 -4.49 -0.62 -13.94
N GLU A 321 -4.55 -1.64 -13.10
CA GLU A 321 -5.80 -2.31 -12.70
C GLU A 321 -6.45 -1.62 -11.49
N ASP A 322 -7.70 -1.97 -11.19
CA ASP A 322 -8.52 -1.28 -10.18
C ASP A 322 -8.34 -1.79 -8.73
N ASP A 323 -7.59 -2.87 -8.52
CA ASP A 323 -7.42 -3.54 -7.24
C ASP A 323 -5.99 -3.48 -6.68
N VAL A 324 -5.26 -2.43 -7.06
CA VAL A 324 -3.88 -2.16 -6.63
C VAL A 324 -3.78 -1.14 -5.49
N ARG A 325 -2.66 -1.18 -4.78
CA ARG A 325 -2.18 -0.16 -3.83
C ARG A 325 -0.82 0.35 -4.30
N PHE A 326 -0.52 1.60 -3.99
CA PHE A 326 0.69 2.29 -4.48
C PHE A 326 1.79 2.27 -3.42
N GLU A 327 3.02 2.10 -3.86
CA GLU A 327 4.21 2.26 -3.02
C GLU A 327 4.35 3.73 -2.55
N HIS A 328 4.99 3.95 -1.40
CA HIS A 328 5.25 5.29 -0.91
C HIS A 328 6.06 6.09 -1.94
N GLN A 329 5.68 7.35 -2.17
CA GLN A 329 6.27 8.21 -3.21
C GLN A 329 6.18 7.63 -4.63
N PHE A 330 5.12 6.87 -4.93
CA PHE A 330 4.88 6.25 -6.23
C PHE A 330 5.16 7.19 -7.41
N LYS A 331 4.50 8.35 -7.48
CA LYS A 331 4.65 9.32 -8.57
C LYS A 331 6.11 9.74 -8.76
N LYS A 332 6.80 10.10 -7.68
CA LYS A 332 8.21 10.51 -7.69
C LYS A 332 9.14 9.37 -8.14
N LYS A 333 8.93 8.15 -7.63
CA LYS A 333 9.71 6.97 -8.00
C LYS A 333 9.51 6.58 -9.46
N LEU A 334 8.27 6.62 -9.95
CA LEU A 334 7.95 6.33 -11.35
C LEU A 334 8.57 7.36 -12.27
N MET A 335 8.40 8.66 -12.00
CA MET A 335 9.01 9.73 -12.81
C MET A 335 10.53 9.57 -12.86
N LYS A 336 11.19 9.38 -11.70
CA LYS A 336 12.63 9.16 -11.64
C LYS A 336 13.09 7.95 -12.48
N LEU A 337 12.34 6.84 -12.42
CA LEU A 337 12.63 5.65 -13.22
C LEU A 337 12.52 5.95 -14.72
N MET A 338 11.46 6.65 -15.13
CA MET A 338 11.27 7.01 -16.55
C MET A 338 12.33 8.00 -17.04
N ASP A 339 12.75 8.94 -16.20
CA ASP A 339 13.84 9.89 -16.51
C ASP A 339 15.17 9.14 -16.68
N ASP A 340 15.49 8.19 -15.80
CA ASP A 340 16.72 7.37 -15.88
C ASP A 340 16.75 6.50 -17.14
N ILE A 341 15.59 5.96 -17.53
CA ILE A 341 15.42 5.20 -18.78
C ILE A 341 15.67 6.08 -20.00
N ASP A 342 15.15 7.31 -19.99
CA ASP A 342 15.32 8.27 -21.08
C ASP A 342 16.78 8.77 -21.17
N GLU A 343 17.43 9.04 -20.03
CA GLU A 343 18.85 9.41 -19.96
C GLU A 343 19.76 8.29 -20.46
N ALA A 344 19.48 7.04 -20.09
CA ALA A 344 20.20 5.87 -20.57
C ALA A 344 19.89 5.51 -22.03
N GLN A 345 18.90 6.17 -22.66
CA GLN A 345 18.39 5.85 -23.99
C GLN A 345 18.03 4.36 -24.14
N LEU A 346 17.45 3.78 -23.08
CA LEU A 346 17.10 2.38 -23.07
C LEU A 346 15.93 2.13 -24.03
N ASP A 347 16.13 1.19 -24.95
CA ASP A 347 15.10 0.73 -25.87
C ASP A 347 14.21 -0.30 -25.17
N TRP A 348 13.00 0.13 -24.79
CA TRP A 348 12.02 -0.66 -24.03
C TRP A 348 10.65 -0.66 -24.69
N GLU A 349 9.89 -1.72 -24.47
CA GLU A 349 8.54 -1.87 -25.04
C GLU A 349 7.48 -2.20 -23.98
N LEU A 350 7.89 -2.85 -22.89
CA LEU A 350 7.04 -3.13 -21.74
C LEU A 350 7.87 -2.97 -20.45
N ILE A 351 7.34 -2.25 -19.45
CA ILE A 351 7.93 -2.18 -18.11
C ILE A 351 6.86 -2.51 -17.08
N TYR A 352 6.98 -3.65 -16.40
CA TYR A 352 6.12 -3.95 -15.27
C TYR A 352 6.39 -2.99 -14.10
N ILE A 353 5.34 -2.38 -13.56
CA ILE A 353 5.41 -1.62 -12.30
C ILE A 353 4.71 -2.35 -11.16
N GLY A 354 3.87 -3.34 -11.48
CA GLY A 354 3.28 -4.29 -10.55
C GLY A 354 3.04 -5.62 -11.23
N ARG A 355 3.61 -6.69 -10.66
CA ARG A 355 3.46 -8.07 -11.13
C ARG A 355 3.74 -9.04 -9.99
N LYS A 356 3.51 -10.32 -10.25
CA LYS A 356 3.99 -11.45 -9.46
C LYS A 356 5.13 -12.13 -10.19
N ARG A 357 6.32 -12.03 -9.63
CA ARG A 357 7.48 -12.78 -10.10
C ARG A 357 7.31 -14.27 -9.80
N MET A 358 7.40 -15.11 -10.83
CA MET A 358 7.22 -16.55 -10.70
C MET A 358 8.54 -17.31 -10.59
N GLN A 359 9.61 -16.80 -11.21
CA GLN A 359 10.97 -17.32 -11.04
C GLN A 359 11.70 -16.60 -9.91
N VAL A 360 11.95 -17.27 -8.79
CA VAL A 360 12.60 -16.69 -7.60
C VAL A 360 13.89 -17.37 -7.18
N LYS A 361 14.35 -18.38 -7.94
CA LYS A 361 15.56 -19.13 -7.60
C LYS A 361 16.83 -18.30 -7.82
N GLU A 362 16.84 -17.45 -8.84
CA GLU A 362 17.97 -16.61 -9.23
C GLU A 362 17.49 -15.17 -9.36
N PRO A 363 18.29 -14.16 -8.96
CA PRO A 363 17.95 -12.76 -9.16
C PRO A 363 17.78 -12.44 -10.64
N GLU A 364 16.83 -11.55 -10.95
CA GLU A 364 16.71 -11.02 -12.30
C GLU A 364 17.84 -10.03 -12.57
N LYS A 365 18.32 -10.02 -13.82
CA LYS A 365 19.47 -9.25 -14.22
C LYS A 365 19.16 -7.76 -14.21
N ALA A 366 19.94 -6.98 -13.47
CA ALA A 366 19.85 -5.53 -13.45
C ALA A 366 20.19 -4.93 -14.82
N VAL A 367 19.49 -3.84 -15.18
CA VAL A 367 19.77 -3.08 -16.40
C VAL A 367 20.94 -2.13 -16.12
N PRO A 368 22.04 -2.19 -16.88
CA PRO A 368 23.16 -1.28 -16.68
C PRO A 368 22.74 0.18 -16.82
N ASN A 369 23.26 1.04 -15.94
CA ASN A 369 23.02 2.49 -15.92
C ASN A 369 21.58 2.95 -15.62
N VAL A 370 20.63 2.03 -15.40
CA VAL A 370 19.28 2.37 -14.96
C VAL A 370 19.03 1.76 -13.58
N VAL A 371 18.98 2.60 -12.56
CA VAL A 371 18.77 2.16 -11.18
C VAL A 371 17.33 1.66 -11.02
N ASN A 372 17.12 0.62 -10.19
CA ASN A 372 15.81 0.04 -9.90
C ASN A 372 15.08 -0.55 -11.13
N LEU A 373 15.82 -1.03 -12.13
CA LEU A 373 15.27 -1.71 -13.30
C LEU A 373 15.97 -3.05 -13.55
N VAL A 374 15.18 -4.07 -13.86
CA VAL A 374 15.66 -5.42 -14.21
C VAL A 374 15.05 -5.91 -15.52
N GLU A 375 15.73 -6.81 -16.21
CA GLU A 375 15.15 -7.59 -17.31
C GLU A 375 14.02 -8.48 -16.75
N ALA A 376 12.81 -8.39 -17.32
CA ALA A 376 11.68 -9.15 -16.82
C ALA A 376 11.83 -10.64 -17.16
N ASP A 377 11.58 -11.50 -16.17
CA ASP A 377 11.44 -12.95 -16.38
C ASP A 377 9.97 -13.38 -16.36
N TYR A 378 9.71 -14.68 -16.26
CA TYR A 378 8.38 -15.24 -16.19
C TYR A 378 7.57 -14.66 -15.03
N SER A 379 6.41 -14.10 -15.38
CA SER A 379 5.63 -13.21 -14.53
C SER A 379 4.16 -13.55 -14.62
N TYR A 380 3.46 -13.48 -13.50
CA TYR A 380 2.00 -13.46 -13.40
C TYR A 380 1.49 -12.09 -12.99
N TRP A 381 0.19 -11.87 -13.14
CA TRP A 381 -0.50 -10.63 -12.82
C TRP A 381 -0.08 -9.42 -13.67
N THR A 382 -1.07 -8.67 -14.14
CA THR A 382 -0.90 -7.46 -14.94
C THR A 382 -1.34 -6.21 -14.18
N LEU A 383 -1.11 -6.20 -12.85
CA LEU A 383 -1.51 -5.13 -11.92
C LEU A 383 -1.22 -3.73 -12.48
N GLY A 384 -0.08 -3.57 -13.13
CA GLY A 384 0.17 -2.42 -13.99
C GLY A 384 1.55 -2.44 -14.65
N TYR A 385 1.63 -1.75 -15.78
CA TYR A 385 2.80 -1.68 -16.62
C TYR A 385 2.82 -0.40 -17.46
N ALA A 386 4.01 0.07 -17.82
CA ALA A 386 4.19 1.01 -18.92
C ALA A 386 4.36 0.23 -20.23
N ILE A 387 3.82 0.76 -21.33
CA ILE A 387 3.94 0.19 -22.67
C ILE A 387 4.27 1.28 -23.68
N SER A 388 5.15 0.98 -24.63
CA SER A 388 5.45 1.87 -25.76
C SER A 388 4.50 1.63 -26.94
N LEU A 389 4.40 2.59 -27.86
CA LEU A 389 3.65 2.41 -29.11
C LEU A 389 4.08 1.13 -29.86
N GLN A 390 5.40 0.91 -29.97
CA GLN A 390 5.97 -0.27 -30.62
C GLN A 390 5.60 -1.56 -29.88
N GLY A 391 5.64 -1.55 -28.54
CA GLY A 391 5.19 -2.67 -27.72
C GLY A 391 3.73 -3.02 -28.00
N ALA A 392 2.84 -2.01 -28.02
CA ALA A 392 1.43 -2.23 -28.34
C ALA A 392 1.23 -2.82 -29.75
N GLN A 393 1.95 -2.31 -30.76
CA GLN A 393 1.92 -2.83 -32.13
C GLN A 393 2.36 -4.31 -32.19
N LYS A 394 3.43 -4.69 -31.48
CA LYS A 394 3.89 -6.08 -31.40
C LYS A 394 2.85 -7.00 -30.76
N LEU A 395 2.25 -6.59 -29.64
CA LEU A 395 1.25 -7.38 -28.93
C LEU A 395 -0.03 -7.58 -29.77
N VAL A 396 -0.50 -6.53 -30.44
CA VAL A 396 -1.67 -6.61 -31.33
C VAL A 396 -1.35 -7.41 -32.59
N GLY A 397 -0.17 -7.20 -33.18
CA GLY A 397 0.30 -7.88 -34.40
C GLY A 397 0.59 -9.37 -34.21
N ALA A 398 0.68 -9.86 -32.97
CA ALA A 398 0.82 -11.28 -32.66
C ALA A 398 -0.43 -12.12 -32.99
N ASP A 399 -1.55 -11.46 -33.31
CA ASP A 399 -2.86 -12.04 -33.62
C ASP A 399 -3.30 -13.10 -32.60
N PRO A 400 -3.56 -12.70 -31.34
CA PRO A 400 -3.73 -13.64 -30.24
C PRO A 400 -5.10 -14.33 -30.21
N PHE A 401 -6.11 -13.88 -30.97
CA PHE A 401 -7.49 -14.35 -30.77
C PHE A 401 -7.68 -15.82 -31.16
N GLY A 402 -7.08 -16.30 -32.25
CA GLY A 402 -7.15 -17.72 -32.64
C GLY A 402 -6.27 -18.68 -31.82
N LYS A 403 -5.53 -18.17 -30.83
CA LYS A 403 -4.57 -18.93 -30.01
C LYS A 403 -4.44 -18.31 -28.62
N MET A 404 -5.59 -17.98 -28.03
CA MET A 404 -5.66 -17.17 -26.82
C MET A 404 -5.14 -17.90 -25.59
N LEU A 405 -4.46 -17.12 -24.76
CA LEU A 405 -3.96 -17.45 -23.44
C LEU A 405 -4.40 -16.33 -22.48
N PRO A 406 -4.36 -16.54 -21.16
CA PRO A 406 -4.42 -15.43 -20.21
C PRO A 406 -3.35 -14.39 -20.53
N VAL A 407 -3.65 -13.11 -20.27
CA VAL A 407 -2.75 -11.99 -20.61
C VAL A 407 -1.36 -12.14 -19.97
N ASP A 408 -1.32 -12.68 -18.76
CA ASP A 408 -0.10 -12.90 -17.99
C ASP A 408 0.67 -14.18 -18.38
N GLU A 409 0.12 -15.03 -19.24
CA GLU A 409 0.86 -16.09 -19.95
C GLU A 409 1.30 -15.62 -21.34
N PHE A 410 0.45 -14.83 -22.01
CA PHE A 410 0.73 -14.27 -23.33
C PHE A 410 1.92 -13.31 -23.31
N LEU A 411 1.97 -12.37 -22.36
CA LEU A 411 3.07 -11.41 -22.28
C LEU A 411 4.44 -12.11 -22.16
N PRO A 412 4.67 -13.06 -21.22
CA PRO A 412 5.92 -13.83 -21.18
C PRO A 412 6.30 -14.59 -22.43
N ILE A 413 5.34 -15.03 -23.25
CA ILE A 413 5.65 -15.62 -24.55
C ILE A 413 6.24 -14.57 -25.48
N MET A 414 5.66 -13.37 -25.52
CA MET A 414 6.06 -12.30 -26.42
C MET A 414 7.48 -11.76 -26.15
N TYR A 415 8.00 -11.93 -24.93
CA TYR A 415 9.41 -11.63 -24.60
C TYR A 415 10.26 -12.90 -24.33
N ASP A 416 9.82 -14.05 -24.84
CA ASP A 416 10.50 -15.35 -24.87
C ASP A 416 10.87 -15.99 -23.50
N LYS A 417 10.24 -15.56 -22.40
CA LYS A 417 10.49 -16.06 -21.03
C LYS A 417 9.46 -17.07 -20.52
N HIS A 418 8.49 -17.48 -21.34
CA HIS A 418 7.52 -18.50 -20.92
C HIS A 418 8.18 -19.88 -20.73
N PRO A 419 7.88 -20.63 -19.64
CA PRO A 419 8.56 -21.88 -19.29
C PRO A 419 8.18 -23.08 -20.15
N VAL A 420 7.00 -23.06 -20.78
CA VAL A 420 6.52 -24.12 -21.69
C VAL A 420 6.88 -23.76 -23.11
N ALA A 421 7.78 -24.54 -23.74
CA ALA A 421 8.29 -24.27 -25.07
C ALA A 421 7.21 -24.44 -26.15
N GLU A 422 6.34 -25.43 -25.99
CA GLU A 422 5.25 -25.77 -26.90
C GLU A 422 4.28 -24.59 -27.09
N TYR A 423 4.06 -23.78 -26.06
CA TYR A 423 3.20 -22.59 -26.16
C TYR A 423 3.88 -21.47 -26.93
N LYS A 424 5.21 -21.35 -26.81
CA LYS A 424 6.00 -20.34 -27.53
C LYS A 424 6.05 -20.61 -29.03
N GLU A 425 5.96 -21.86 -29.46
CA GLU A 425 5.97 -22.25 -30.89
C GLU A 425 4.80 -21.65 -31.69
N TYR A 426 3.68 -21.33 -31.05
CA TYR A 426 2.52 -20.69 -31.70
C TYR A 426 2.74 -19.20 -32.04
N TYR A 427 3.81 -18.59 -31.54
CA TYR A 427 4.12 -17.18 -31.74
C TYR A 427 5.55 -17.04 -32.27
N GLU A 428 5.72 -16.82 -33.56
CA GLU A 428 7.05 -16.77 -34.19
C GLU A 428 7.89 -15.57 -33.72
N SER A 429 7.29 -14.38 -33.71
CA SER A 429 7.94 -13.14 -33.25
C SER A 429 7.78 -12.98 -31.74
N ARG A 430 8.87 -13.18 -31.00
CA ARG A 430 8.95 -13.09 -29.53
C ARG A 430 10.06 -12.12 -29.08
N ASP A 431 10.10 -10.95 -29.72
CA ASP A 431 11.15 -9.95 -29.56
C ASP A 431 10.68 -8.73 -28.75
N LEU A 432 9.65 -8.87 -27.92
CA LEU A 432 9.19 -7.79 -27.04
C LEU A 432 10.26 -7.50 -25.98
N LYS A 433 10.69 -6.24 -25.86
CA LYS A 433 11.69 -5.80 -24.86
C LYS A 433 11.01 -5.49 -23.53
N ALA A 434 10.96 -6.49 -22.64
CA ALA A 434 10.28 -6.41 -21.36
C ALA A 434 11.23 -6.24 -20.17
N PHE A 435 10.92 -5.26 -19.32
CA PHE A 435 11.62 -4.93 -18.09
C PHE A 435 10.65 -4.86 -16.90
N SER A 436 11.18 -4.71 -15.70
CA SER A 436 10.39 -4.54 -14.47
C SER A 436 11.07 -3.55 -13.53
N ALA A 437 10.27 -2.69 -12.90
CA ALA A 437 10.73 -1.93 -11.75
C ALA A 437 11.12 -2.87 -10.60
N GLU A 438 12.19 -2.52 -9.89
CA GLU A 438 12.70 -3.25 -8.73
C GLU A 438 13.23 -2.26 -7.68
N PRO A 439 12.54 -2.07 -6.53
CA PRO A 439 11.31 -2.75 -6.14
C PRO A 439 10.11 -2.33 -7.01
N LEU A 440 9.06 -3.16 -7.00
CA LEU A 440 7.78 -2.83 -7.63
C LEU A 440 7.19 -1.55 -7.03
N LEU A 441 6.38 -0.85 -7.85
CA LEU A 441 5.79 0.43 -7.50
C LEU A 441 4.31 0.32 -7.13
N ILE A 442 3.65 -0.78 -7.53
CA ILE A 442 2.28 -1.09 -7.11
C ILE A 442 2.17 -2.57 -6.71
N TYR A 443 1.24 -2.83 -5.80
CA TYR A 443 1.01 -4.15 -5.20
C TYR A 443 -0.49 -4.45 -5.19
N PRO A 444 -0.92 -5.72 -5.11
CA PRO A 444 -2.33 -6.00 -4.93
C PRO A 444 -2.80 -5.49 -3.57
N THR A 445 -4.06 -5.10 -3.49
CA THR A 445 -4.68 -4.68 -2.21
C THR A 445 -4.89 -5.85 -1.27
N HIS A 446 -5.21 -7.02 -1.83
CA HIS A 446 -5.32 -8.27 -1.09
C HIS A 446 -4.58 -9.37 -1.85
N TYR A 447 -3.81 -10.17 -1.14
CA TYR A 447 -3.18 -11.37 -1.67
C TYR A 447 -4.11 -12.58 -1.56
N THR A 448 -3.94 -13.56 -2.45
CA THR A 448 -4.70 -14.81 -2.44
C THR A 448 -4.71 -15.44 -1.04
N GLY A 449 -5.91 -15.67 -0.51
CA GLY A 449 -6.11 -16.26 0.82
C GLY A 449 -6.17 -15.27 1.99
N GLN A 450 -5.98 -13.97 1.76
CA GLN A 450 -6.27 -12.94 2.75
C GLN A 450 -7.79 -12.70 2.85
N PRO A 451 -8.32 -12.38 4.05
CA PRO A 451 -9.71 -11.92 4.19
C PRO A 451 -9.98 -10.74 3.26
N GLY A 452 -11.08 -10.79 2.49
CA GLY A 452 -11.42 -9.75 1.51
C GLY A 452 -10.89 -9.97 0.09
N TYR A 453 -10.02 -10.97 -0.14
CA TYR A 453 -9.57 -11.33 -1.49
C TYR A 453 -10.73 -11.83 -2.37
N LEU A 454 -10.84 -11.28 -3.58
CA LEU A 454 -11.84 -11.66 -4.58
C LEU A 454 -11.26 -11.46 -5.98
N SER A 455 -11.16 -12.54 -6.76
CA SER A 455 -10.75 -12.51 -8.16
C SER A 455 -11.95 -12.58 -9.11
N ASP A 456 -12.12 -11.52 -9.92
CA ASP A 456 -13.14 -11.49 -10.97
C ASP A 456 -12.73 -12.28 -12.22
N THR A 457 -11.45 -12.63 -12.36
CA THR A 457 -10.94 -13.47 -13.46
C THR A 457 -11.12 -14.95 -13.15
N GLU A 458 -10.82 -15.38 -11.92
CA GLU A 458 -10.89 -16.78 -11.51
C GLU A 458 -12.32 -17.25 -11.16
N THR A 459 -13.20 -16.32 -10.79
CA THR A 459 -14.60 -16.62 -10.40
C THR A 459 -15.59 -16.31 -11.54
N SER A 460 -15.65 -17.16 -12.56
CA SER A 460 -16.51 -17.00 -13.76
C SER A 460 -17.04 -18.34 -14.28
N THR A 461 -16.80 -18.69 -15.54
CA THR A 461 -17.08 -20.01 -16.15
C THR A 461 -15.89 -20.43 -17.00
N ILE A 462 -15.78 -21.71 -17.35
CA ILE A 462 -14.77 -22.15 -18.31
C ILE A 462 -15.07 -21.58 -19.71
N TRP A 463 -14.02 -21.40 -20.52
CA TRP A 463 -14.12 -20.67 -21.79
C TRP A 463 -15.17 -21.25 -22.76
N ASP A 464 -15.21 -22.57 -22.91
CA ASP A 464 -16.03 -23.32 -23.87
C ASP A 464 -17.37 -23.83 -23.32
N ASN A 465 -17.65 -23.63 -22.02
CA ASN A 465 -18.88 -24.10 -21.41
C ASN A 465 -19.41 -23.17 -20.31
N GLU A 466 -20.58 -22.56 -20.58
CA GLU A 466 -21.26 -21.62 -19.70
C GLU A 466 -21.87 -22.28 -18.45
N THR A 467 -22.09 -23.61 -18.47
CA THR A 467 -22.73 -24.30 -17.34
C THR A 467 -21.75 -24.68 -16.24
N VAL A 468 -20.44 -24.58 -16.49
CA VAL A 468 -19.41 -24.94 -15.52
C VAL A 468 -18.85 -23.66 -14.89
N ALA A 469 -19.42 -23.31 -13.73
CA ALA A 469 -18.94 -22.20 -12.91
C ALA A 469 -17.53 -22.49 -12.37
N THR A 470 -16.71 -21.45 -12.27
CA THR A 470 -15.39 -21.50 -11.64
C THR A 470 -15.39 -20.70 -10.36
N ASP A 471 -14.75 -21.25 -9.32
CA ASP A 471 -14.45 -20.59 -8.04
C ASP A 471 -13.08 -21.13 -7.57
N TRP A 472 -12.07 -20.86 -8.39
CA TRP A 472 -10.72 -21.38 -8.18
C TRP A 472 -10.05 -20.76 -6.95
N ASP A 473 -10.40 -19.51 -6.63
CA ASP A 473 -10.03 -18.79 -5.41
C ASP A 473 -10.26 -19.63 -4.14
N ARG A 474 -11.43 -20.29 -4.02
CA ARG A 474 -11.83 -21.02 -2.80
C ARG A 474 -11.42 -22.49 -2.81
N THR A 475 -11.40 -23.13 -3.98
CA THR A 475 -11.21 -24.58 -4.08
C THR A 475 -9.76 -25.04 -3.95
N HIS A 476 -8.77 -24.19 -4.26
CA HIS A 476 -7.36 -24.59 -4.36
C HIS A 476 -6.39 -23.88 -3.39
N SER A 477 -6.90 -23.38 -2.25
CA SER A 477 -6.13 -22.60 -1.26
C SER A 477 -4.81 -23.24 -0.79
N TRP A 478 -4.67 -24.56 -0.88
CA TRP A 478 -3.45 -25.28 -0.52
C TRP A 478 -2.28 -25.12 -1.52
N LYS A 479 -2.55 -25.02 -2.82
CA LYS A 479 -1.51 -24.74 -3.84
C LYS A 479 -1.17 -23.24 -3.91
N SER A 480 -2.14 -22.35 -3.69
CA SER A 480 -1.90 -20.89 -3.59
C SER A 480 -1.03 -20.51 -2.38
N ARG A 481 -1.03 -21.31 -1.30
CA ARG A 481 -0.07 -21.15 -0.18
C ARG A 481 1.39 -21.32 -0.60
N LYS A 482 1.70 -22.23 -1.53
CA LYS A 482 3.06 -22.36 -2.10
C LYS A 482 3.43 -21.10 -2.90
N GLN A 483 2.48 -20.49 -3.60
CA GLN A 483 2.68 -19.24 -4.33
C GLN A 483 2.89 -18.02 -3.40
N GLY A 484 2.24 -17.98 -2.23
CA GLY A 484 2.48 -16.92 -1.22
C GLY A 484 3.88 -16.97 -0.60
N HIS A 485 4.49 -18.16 -0.48
CA HIS A 485 5.86 -18.32 0.02
C HIS A 485 6.94 -17.85 -0.97
N ILE A 486 6.68 -17.96 -2.28
CA ILE A 486 7.59 -17.52 -3.35
C ILE A 486 7.86 -15.99 -3.26
N HIS A 487 6.82 -15.20 -2.96
CA HIS A 487 6.91 -13.73 -2.86
C HIS A 487 7.79 -13.22 -1.71
N ARG A 488 7.92 -13.93 -0.58
CA ARG A 488 8.71 -13.44 0.57
C ARG A 488 10.23 -13.54 0.37
N ASN A 489 10.68 -14.38 -0.56
CA ASN A 489 12.10 -14.67 -0.76
C ASN A 489 12.73 -13.96 -1.97
N ALA A 490 11.94 -13.27 -2.80
CA ALA A 490 12.43 -12.57 -3.99
C ALA A 490 12.86 -11.14 -3.65
N LYS A 491 14.17 -10.92 -3.45
CA LYS A 491 14.77 -9.58 -3.47
C LYS A 491 15.95 -9.59 -4.42
N ASN A 492 15.92 -8.75 -5.45
CA ASN A 492 17.07 -8.54 -6.33
C ASN A 492 18.01 -7.52 -5.68
N THR A 493 18.92 -7.97 -4.84
CA THR A 493 19.88 -7.08 -4.15
C THR A 493 20.85 -6.37 -5.09
N GLU A 494 21.03 -6.88 -6.32
CA GLU A 494 21.96 -6.33 -7.32
C GLU A 494 21.38 -5.12 -8.09
N ALA A 495 20.06 -4.97 -8.15
CA ALA A 495 19.40 -3.85 -8.83
C ALA A 495 19.16 -2.64 -7.90
N LEU A 496 19.40 -2.81 -6.60
CA LEU A 496 19.27 -1.77 -5.60
C LEU A 496 20.57 -0.96 -5.54
N PRO A 497 20.51 0.37 -5.32
CA PRO A 497 21.72 1.14 -5.05
C PRO A 497 22.46 0.53 -3.85
N PRO A 498 23.81 0.60 -3.81
CA PRO A 498 24.57 0.21 -2.62
C PRO A 498 23.97 0.94 -1.41
N PRO A 499 23.88 0.30 -0.24
CA PRO A 499 23.38 0.96 0.95
C PRO A 499 24.18 2.24 1.14
N ALA A 500 23.52 3.38 1.02
CA ALA A 500 24.15 4.66 1.29
C ALA A 500 24.82 4.55 2.67
N SER A 501 26.13 4.79 2.66
CA SER A 501 26.97 4.81 3.85
C SER A 501 26.32 5.65 4.93
N LEU A 502 26.11 5.04 6.10
CA LEU A 502 26.24 5.68 7.42
C LEU A 502 25.77 7.14 7.48
N ASP A 503 24.46 7.35 7.43
CA ASP A 503 23.79 8.49 8.09
C ASP A 503 22.42 8.02 8.64
N THR A 504 22.44 6.84 9.28
CA THR A 504 21.37 6.39 10.17
C THR A 504 21.46 7.21 11.46
N VAL A 505 20.98 8.45 11.42
CA VAL A 505 20.40 9.03 12.63
C VAL A 505 19.13 8.24 12.90
N PRO A 506 18.98 7.59 14.06
CA PRO A 506 17.91 6.64 14.26
C PRO A 506 16.56 7.35 14.28
N SER A 507 15.54 6.69 13.76
CA SER A 507 14.15 7.12 13.99
C SER A 507 13.81 6.99 15.49
N ARG A 508 12.68 7.58 15.93
CA ARG A 508 12.19 7.52 17.32
C ARG A 508 12.21 6.13 17.97
N ASP A 509 12.17 5.06 17.18
CA ASP A 509 12.18 3.65 17.60
C ASP A 509 13.55 2.95 17.45
N GLU A 510 14.60 3.66 17.04
CA GLU A 510 15.95 3.13 16.90
C GLU A 510 17.00 3.88 17.76
N LEU A 511 16.56 4.83 18.60
CA LEU A 511 17.37 5.48 19.63
C LEU A 511 17.36 4.68 20.95
#